data_AF-A0A521WPZ1-F1
#
_entry.id   AF-A0A521WPZ1-F1
#
_cell.length_a   1.000
_cell.length_b   1.000
_cell.length_c   1.000
_cell.angle_alpha   90.00
_cell.angle_beta   90.00
_cell.angle_gamma   90.00
#
_symmetry.space_group_name_H-M   'P 1'
#
loop_
_entity.id
_entity.type
_entity.pdbx_description
1 polymer ?
#
loop_
_entity_poly.entity_id
_entity_poly.type
_entity_poly.pdbx_seq_one_letter_code
_entity_poly.pdbx_strand_id
1 'polypeptide(L)'
;MQKCYNGVVIRGESAGTKLGFPTANIVLEDVSISGTYAGTVVVDDILYGAGIYANQRRNILETHILDFSGDLYGKTITVTLHEKIRDDEEFTNKKTLSKTIANDILRVRGYFDKP
;
A
#
# COMPACT_ATOMS: atom_id res chain seq x y z
N MET A 1 -1.00 -10.89 15.91
CA MET A 1 -0.49 -11.54 14.68
C MET A 1 -0.43 -10.50 13.59
N GLN A 2 0.69 -10.43 12.86
CA GLN A 2 0.77 -9.66 11.62
C GLN A 2 -0.15 -10.31 10.58
N LYS A 3 -0.85 -9.51 9.79
CA LYS A 3 -1.76 -9.99 8.74
C LYS A 3 -1.02 -10.04 7.41
N CYS A 4 -1.16 -11.14 6.69
CA CYS A 4 -0.46 -11.42 5.44
C CYS A 4 -1.46 -11.79 4.36
N TYR A 5 -1.28 -11.21 3.17
CA TYR A 5 -2.17 -11.36 2.03
C TYR A 5 -1.35 -11.71 0.79
N ASN A 6 -1.75 -12.77 0.09
CA ASN A 6 -1.14 -13.17 -1.16
C ASN A 6 -2.11 -12.90 -2.31
N GLY A 7 -1.66 -12.30 -3.40
CA GLY A 7 -2.55 -11.98 -4.51
C GLY A 7 -1.83 -11.61 -5.79
N VAL A 8 -2.55 -11.80 -6.90
CA VAL A 8 -2.12 -11.36 -8.22
C VAL A 8 -2.35 -9.85 -8.35
N VAL A 9 -1.34 -9.13 -8.80
CA VAL A 9 -1.44 -7.69 -9.03
C VAL A 9 -2.36 -7.40 -10.21
N ILE A 10 -3.41 -6.64 -9.93
CA ILE A 10 -4.45 -6.26 -10.89
C ILE A 10 -4.39 -4.75 -11.20
N ARG A 11 -5.01 -4.37 -12.32
CA ARG A 11 -5.17 -2.95 -12.67
C ARG A 11 -6.22 -2.30 -11.77
N GLY A 12 -5.82 -1.22 -11.10
CA GLY A 12 -6.73 -0.30 -10.41
C GLY A 12 -7.07 0.94 -11.25
N GLU A 13 -7.59 1.97 -10.59
CA GLU A 13 -7.94 3.26 -11.23
C GLU A 13 -6.73 4.18 -11.51
N SER A 14 -5.52 3.72 -11.16
CA SER A 14 -4.26 4.45 -11.27
C SER A 14 -4.27 5.84 -10.59
N ALA A 15 -5.07 5.99 -9.53
CA ALA A 15 -5.20 7.25 -8.79
C ALA A 15 -3.88 7.65 -8.14
N GLY A 16 -3.20 6.71 -7.46
CA GLY A 16 -1.88 6.92 -6.87
C GLY A 16 -0.84 7.32 -7.92
N THR A 17 -0.77 6.60 -9.04
CA THR A 17 0.16 6.89 -10.14
C THR A 17 0.02 8.34 -10.65
N LYS A 18 -1.22 8.83 -10.84
CA LYS A 18 -1.48 10.22 -11.27
C LYS A 18 -1.00 11.27 -10.26
N LEU A 19 -0.79 10.88 -9.00
CA LEU A 19 -0.29 11.73 -7.92
C LEU A 19 1.21 11.54 -7.65
N GLY A 20 1.90 10.66 -8.39
CA GLY A 20 3.32 10.35 -8.20
C GLY A 20 3.60 9.17 -7.26
N PHE A 21 2.56 8.43 -6.85
CA PHE A 21 2.66 7.31 -5.91
C PHE A 21 2.09 6.04 -6.54
N PRO A 22 2.82 5.37 -7.46
CA PRO A 22 2.33 4.16 -8.11
C PRO A 22 2.05 3.06 -7.06
N THR A 23 0.95 2.33 -7.23
CA THR A 23 0.53 1.25 -6.33
C THR A 23 0.35 -0.06 -7.09
N ALA A 24 0.80 -1.15 -6.48
CA ALA A 24 0.42 -2.50 -6.87
C ALA A 24 -0.85 -2.88 -6.09
N ASN A 25 -1.90 -3.29 -6.80
CA ASN A 25 -3.19 -3.55 -6.21
C ASN A 25 -3.47 -5.06 -6.19
N ILE A 26 -3.86 -5.61 -5.05
CA ILE A 26 -4.35 -7.00 -4.93
C ILE A 26 -5.77 -7.01 -4.35
N VAL A 27 -6.50 -8.09 -4.58
CA VAL A 27 -7.84 -8.28 -4.01
C VAL A 27 -7.73 -8.45 -2.49
N LEU A 28 -8.61 -7.75 -1.76
CA LEU A 28 -8.73 -7.84 -0.32
C LEU A 28 -10.11 -8.38 0.06
N GLU A 29 -10.14 -9.60 0.61
CA GLU A 29 -11.38 -10.23 1.09
C GLU A 29 -11.59 -10.03 2.61
N ASP A 30 -10.56 -9.57 3.32
CA ASP A 30 -10.63 -9.31 4.77
C ASP A 30 -11.33 -7.96 5.05
N VAL A 31 -12.60 -8.06 5.47
CA VAL A 31 -13.45 -6.92 5.83
C VAL A 31 -13.15 -6.31 7.20
N SER A 32 -12.17 -6.84 7.94
CA SER A 32 -11.80 -6.34 9.27
C SER A 32 -10.62 -5.37 9.27
N ILE A 33 -10.09 -5.00 8.10
CA ILE A 33 -8.97 -4.06 7.97
C ILE A 33 -9.28 -2.86 7.10
N SER A 34 -8.83 -1.69 7.56
CA SER A 34 -8.99 -0.44 6.83
C SER A 34 -7.92 0.57 7.21
N GLY A 35 -7.60 1.46 6.26
CA GLY A 35 -6.66 2.56 6.46
C GLY A 35 -5.27 2.27 5.93
N THR A 36 -4.31 3.11 6.32
CA THR A 36 -2.93 3.05 5.82
C THR A 36 -2.01 2.40 6.84
N TYR A 37 -1.10 1.56 6.37
CA TYR A 37 -0.16 0.78 7.15
C TYR A 37 1.26 0.92 6.60
N ALA A 38 2.25 0.83 7.48
CA ALA A 38 3.59 0.39 7.11
C ALA A 38 3.57 -1.14 7.06
N GLY A 39 4.19 -1.69 6.02
CA GLY A 39 4.21 -3.12 5.80
C GLY A 39 5.35 -3.52 4.88
N THR A 40 5.49 -4.82 4.64
CA THR A 40 6.45 -5.33 3.67
C THR A 40 5.75 -6.02 2.53
N VAL A 41 6.42 -6.09 1.39
CA VAL A 41 5.98 -6.85 0.22
C VAL A 41 7.11 -7.73 -0.29
N VAL A 42 6.79 -8.95 -0.68
CA VAL A 42 7.72 -9.84 -1.39
C VAL A 42 7.36 -9.83 -2.86
N VAL A 43 8.35 -9.49 -3.69
CA VAL A 43 8.28 -9.49 -5.16
C VAL A 43 9.48 -10.28 -5.66
N ASP A 44 9.24 -11.37 -6.39
CA ASP A 44 10.31 -12.22 -6.94
C ASP A 44 11.40 -12.56 -5.90
N ASP A 45 10.98 -13.03 -4.71
CA ASP A 45 11.80 -13.38 -3.54
C ASP A 45 12.57 -12.22 -2.87
N ILE A 46 12.38 -10.98 -3.32
CA ILE A 46 12.98 -9.79 -2.72
C ILE A 46 11.97 -9.11 -1.80
N LEU A 47 12.38 -8.83 -0.57
CA LEU A 47 11.58 -8.13 0.43
C LEU A 47 11.79 -6.62 0.33
N TYR A 48 10.69 -5.88 0.22
CA TYR A 48 10.67 -4.41 0.20
C TYR A 48 9.83 -3.86 1.34
N GLY A 49 10.19 -2.67 1.83
CA GLY A 49 9.28 -1.85 2.64
C GLY A 49 8.19 -1.22 1.78
N ALA A 50 7.00 -1.04 2.32
CA ALA A 50 5.87 -0.52 1.57
C ALA A 50 4.88 0.26 2.45
N GLY A 51 4.26 1.27 1.84
CA GLY A 51 3.04 1.90 2.36
C GLY A 51 1.83 1.19 1.78
N ILE A 52 0.92 0.73 2.62
CA ILE A 52 -0.20 -0.13 2.22
C ILE A 52 -1.52 0.50 2.64
N TYR A 53 -2.39 0.75 1.67
CA TYR A 53 -3.75 1.22 1.93
C TYR A 53 -4.74 0.07 1.75
N ALA A 54 -5.44 -0.27 2.83
CA ALA A 54 -6.48 -1.28 2.84
C ALA A 54 -7.85 -0.60 2.71
N ASN A 55 -8.58 -0.92 1.63
CA ASN A 55 -9.93 -0.43 1.42
C ASN A 55 -10.90 -1.61 1.32
N GLN A 56 -11.45 -1.98 2.48
CA GLN A 56 -12.48 -3.01 2.61
C GLN A 56 -13.77 -2.73 1.84
N ARG A 57 -14.10 -1.47 1.54
CA ARG A 57 -15.32 -1.13 0.77
C ARG A 57 -15.15 -1.41 -0.72
N ARG A 58 -13.91 -1.33 -1.21
CA ARG A 58 -13.54 -1.58 -2.61
C ARG A 58 -12.89 -2.96 -2.81
N ASN A 59 -12.80 -3.77 -1.75
CA ASN A 59 -12.13 -5.07 -1.73
C ASN A 59 -10.71 -5.02 -2.34
N ILE A 60 -9.96 -3.97 -2.01
CA ILE A 60 -8.64 -3.74 -2.60
C ILE A 60 -7.60 -3.39 -1.54
N LEU A 61 -6.39 -3.90 -1.74
CA LEU A 61 -5.21 -3.54 -0.98
C LEU A 61 -4.20 -2.93 -1.94
N GLU A 62 -3.92 -1.64 -1.77
CA GLU A 62 -3.08 -0.83 -2.64
C GLU A 62 -1.71 -0.65 -1.97
N THR A 63 -0.65 -1.14 -2.61
CA THR A 63 0.69 -1.20 -2.04
C THR A 63 1.63 -0.29 -2.82
N HIS A 64 2.09 0.79 -2.20
CA HIS A 64 3.19 1.61 -2.70
C HIS A 64 4.52 1.02 -2.20
N ILE A 65 5.23 0.34 -3.09
CA ILE A 65 6.49 -0.32 -2.79
C ILE A 65 7.62 0.72 -2.80
N LEU A 66 8.34 0.85 -1.68
CA LEU A 66 9.44 1.81 -1.57
C LEU A 66 10.59 1.40 -2.47
N ASP A 67 11.14 2.37 -3.19
CA ASP A 67 12.37 2.26 -3.99
C ASP A 67 12.30 1.17 -5.09
N PHE A 68 11.09 0.72 -5.43
CA PHE A 68 10.83 -0.24 -6.49
C PHE A 68 10.49 0.46 -7.81
N SER A 69 10.98 -0.11 -8.90
CA SER A 69 10.59 0.27 -10.26
C SER A 69 10.37 -0.97 -11.12
N GLY A 70 9.31 -0.96 -11.92
CA GLY A 70 8.95 -2.10 -12.77
C GLY A 70 7.45 -2.27 -12.92
N ASP A 71 7.06 -3.20 -13.80
CA ASP A 71 5.68 -3.64 -13.96
C ASP A 71 5.45 -4.95 -13.18
N LEU A 72 4.39 -4.97 -12.38
CA LEU A 72 3.99 -6.12 -11.58
C LEU A 72 2.67 -6.74 -12.05
N TYR A 73 1.98 -6.19 -13.05
CA TYR A 73 0.68 -6.72 -13.48
C TYR A 73 0.76 -8.21 -13.83
N GLY A 74 -0.17 -8.99 -13.25
CA GLY A 74 -0.22 -10.44 -13.44
C GLY A 74 0.78 -11.23 -12.58
N LYS A 75 1.69 -10.57 -11.85
CA LYS A 75 2.57 -11.24 -10.88
C LYS A 75 1.87 -11.43 -9.54
N THR A 76 2.23 -12.50 -8.86
CA THR A 76 1.82 -12.76 -7.48
C THR A 76 2.77 -12.06 -6.52
N ILE A 77 2.22 -11.32 -5.56
CA ILE A 77 2.98 -10.67 -4.49
C ILE A 77 2.40 -11.06 -3.13
N THR A 78 3.26 -11.08 -2.11
CA THR A 78 2.83 -11.28 -0.72
C THR A 78 3.00 -9.99 0.05
N VAL A 79 1.92 -9.50 0.66
CA VAL A 79 1.87 -8.25 1.40
C VAL A 79 1.61 -8.52 2.88
N THR A 80 2.47 -7.99 3.76
CA THR A 80 2.37 -8.15 5.21
C THR A 80 2.18 -6.80 5.88
N LEU A 81 1.13 -6.66 6.68
CA LEU A 81 0.84 -5.46 7.48
C LEU A 81 1.60 -5.48 8.81
N HIS A 82 2.30 -4.39 9.12
CA HIS A 82 3.03 -4.22 10.39
C HIS A 82 2.37 -3.22 11.33
N GLU A 83 2.50 -1.91 11.04
CA GLU A 83 2.04 -0.82 11.91
C GLU A 83 0.98 0.01 11.19
N LYS A 84 -0.13 0.31 11.87
CA LYS A 84 -1.13 1.23 11.33
C LYS A 84 -0.63 2.66 11.42
N ILE A 85 -0.53 3.33 10.26
CA ILE A 85 -0.08 4.71 10.13
C ILE A 85 -1.26 5.67 10.25
N ARG A 86 -2.41 5.32 9.65
CA ARG A 86 -3.59 6.19 9.64
C ARG A 86 -4.87 5.39 9.47
N ASP A 87 -5.96 5.84 10.08
CA ASP A 87 -7.30 5.35 9.76
C ASP A 87 -7.72 5.73 8.34
N ASP A 88 -8.75 5.08 7.83
CA ASP A 88 -9.33 5.44 6.54
C ASP A 88 -9.93 6.86 6.59
N GLU A 89 -9.72 7.64 5.55
CA GLU A 89 -10.11 9.05 5.51
C GLU A 89 -10.57 9.43 4.10
N GLU A 90 -11.70 10.14 4.03
CA GLU A 90 -12.21 10.68 2.78
C GLU A 90 -11.59 12.04 2.49
N PHE A 91 -11.04 12.20 1.28
CA PHE A 91 -10.44 13.46 0.85
C PHE A 91 -11.33 14.18 -0.14
N THR A 92 -11.67 15.44 0.17
CA THR A 92 -12.51 16.29 -0.69
C THR A 92 -11.75 16.95 -1.84
N ASN A 93 -10.40 16.92 -1.81
CA ASN A 93 -9.58 17.48 -2.88
C ASN A 93 -8.25 16.74 -3.06
N LYS A 94 -7.75 16.74 -4.31
CA LYS A 94 -6.51 16.04 -4.71
C LYS A 94 -5.25 16.58 -4.04
N LYS A 95 -5.21 17.88 -3.70
CA LYS A 95 -4.03 18.52 -3.09
C LYS A 95 -3.83 18.03 -1.66
N THR A 96 -4.90 17.95 -0.87
CA THR A 96 -4.88 17.39 0.48
C THR A 96 -4.51 15.92 0.43
N LEU A 97 -5.14 15.14 -0.48
CA LEU A 97 -4.80 13.72 -0.67
C LEU A 97 -3.31 13.51 -0.96
N SER A 98 -2.76 14.24 -1.93
CA SER A 98 -1.34 14.13 -2.31
C SER A 98 -0.40 14.48 -1.15
N LYS A 99 -0.69 15.55 -0.40
CA LYS A 99 0.10 15.91 0.79
C LYS A 99 0.03 14.84 1.87
N THR A 100 -1.14 14.27 2.12
CA THR A 100 -1.31 13.22 3.12
C THR A 100 -0.55 11.97 2.73
N ILE A 101 -0.64 11.52 1.46
CA ILE A 101 0.13 10.36 0.98
C ILE A 101 1.64 10.61 1.13
N ALA A 102 2.12 11.81 0.78
CA ALA A 102 3.54 12.14 0.94
C ALA A 102 4.00 12.03 2.41
N ASN A 103 3.20 12.55 3.35
CA ASN A 103 3.47 12.45 4.78
C ASN A 103 3.40 11.01 5.28
N ASP A 104 2.42 10.22 4.82
CA ASP A 104 2.30 8.81 5.17
C ASP A 104 3.55 8.04 4.71
N ILE A 105 4.07 8.30 3.51
CA ILE A 105 5.31 7.68 3.01
C ILE A 105 6.52 8.03 3.89
N LEU A 106 6.64 9.29 4.34
CA LEU A 106 7.71 9.67 5.28
C LEU A 106 7.61 8.88 6.59
N ARG A 107 6.40 8.68 7.11
CA ARG A 107 6.16 7.88 8.33
C ARG A 107 6.48 6.41 8.11
N VAL A 108 6.12 5.86 6.95
CA VAL A 108 6.46 4.48 6.56
C VAL A 108 7.98 4.31 6.45
N ARG A 109 8.70 5.24 5.82
CA ARG A 109 10.19 5.19 5.79
C ARG A 109 10.76 5.23 7.20
N GLY A 110 10.29 6.17 8.03
CA GLY A 110 10.71 6.26 9.43
C GLY A 110 10.38 5.02 10.28
N TYR A 111 9.42 4.18 9.87
CA TYR A 111 9.18 2.88 10.52
C TYR A 111 10.34 1.90 10.26
N PHE A 112 10.91 1.89 9.05
CA PHE A 112 12.01 1.01 8.65
C PHE A 112 13.39 1.53 9.04
N ASP A 113 13.52 2.82 9.39
CA ASP A 113 14.78 3.42 9.87
C ASP A 113 15.00 3.23 11.39
N LYS A 114 14.04 2.63 12.11
CA LYS A 114 14.20 2.33 13.54
C LYS A 114 15.28 1.25 13.73
N PRO A 115 16.25 1.44 14.64
CA PRO A 115 17.31 0.47 14.90
C PRO A 115 16.81 -0.85 15.52
#